data_AF-A0A8V1A1M7-F1
#
_entry.id   AF-A0A8V1A1M7-F1
#
_cell.length_a   1.000
_cell.length_b   1.000
_cell.length_c   1.000
_cell.angle_alpha   90.00
_cell.angle_beta   90.00
_cell.angle_gamma   90.00
#
_symmetry.space_group_name_H-M   'P 1'
#
loop_
_entity.id
_entity.type
_entity.pdbx_description
1 polymer ?
#
loop_
_entity_poly.entity_id
_entity_poly.type
_entity_poly.pdbx_seq_one_letter_code
_entity_poly.pdbx_strand_id
1 'polypeptide(L)'
;MLHTHTAPRHVAARLKETESTVAPAEEESINFNVGGWYFSLPRSKVAQFPDSLLWKEASVQDWSENLRLFIDQDGFVFRHLHRYMQTSELSSLSCTELNLLYEQALALQLTPLTQLTFSAPRRCCCLMISPMLMPWRRKL
;
A
#
# COMPACT_ATOMS: atom_id res chain seq x y z
N MET A 1 49.29 -17.39 53.28
CA MET A 1 48.59 -18.38 52.43
C MET A 1 47.16 -17.91 52.26
N LEU A 2 46.68 -17.84 51.02
CA LEU A 2 45.26 -17.62 50.64
C LEU A 2 44.33 -18.57 51.42
N HIS A 3 43.04 -18.20 51.57
CA HIS A 3 41.82 -19.02 51.35
C HIS A 3 40.60 -18.19 51.84
N THR A 4 39.90 -17.48 50.94
CA THR A 4 38.63 -17.84 50.25
C THR A 4 37.35 -17.36 50.95
N HIS A 5 36.57 -16.60 50.18
CA HIS A 5 35.19 -16.12 50.34
C HIS A 5 34.17 -17.18 50.80
N THR A 6 33.07 -16.73 51.44
CA THR A 6 31.68 -17.04 51.01
C THR A 6 30.71 -15.98 51.56
N ALA A 7 29.89 -15.42 50.67
CA ALA A 7 28.87 -14.39 50.90
C ALA A 7 27.49 -15.01 51.27
N PRO A 8 26.55 -14.22 51.83
CA PRO A 8 25.27 -14.73 52.32
C PRO A 8 24.22 -14.86 51.19
N ARG A 9 23.32 -15.83 51.38
CA ARG A 9 22.13 -16.09 50.57
C ARG A 9 21.10 -14.98 50.79
N HIS A 10 20.78 -14.21 49.76
CA HIS A 10 19.51 -13.49 49.66
C HIS A 10 18.73 -14.01 48.46
N VAL A 11 17.63 -14.66 48.78
CA VAL A 11 16.53 -14.97 47.87
C VAL A 11 15.82 -13.65 47.51
N ALA A 12 15.85 -13.29 46.24
CA ALA A 12 14.96 -12.28 45.67
C ALA A 12 14.51 -12.79 44.30
N ALA A 13 13.25 -13.22 44.23
CA ALA A 13 12.56 -13.52 42.99
C ALA A 13 12.60 -12.27 42.09
N ARG A 14 13.07 -12.43 40.85
CA ARG A 14 12.88 -11.43 39.81
C ARG A 14 12.32 -12.10 38.57
N LEU A 15 11.07 -11.73 38.33
CA LEU A 15 10.23 -11.89 37.15
C LEU A 15 11.01 -12.30 35.89
N LYS A 16 10.67 -13.47 35.35
CA LYS A 16 10.86 -13.76 33.93
C LYS A 16 9.90 -12.85 33.17
N GLU A 17 10.39 -11.72 32.69
CA GLU A 17 9.80 -11.11 31.51
C GLU A 17 10.05 -12.08 30.37
N THR A 18 9.02 -12.85 30.03
CA THR A 18 8.92 -13.52 28.76
C THR A 18 8.78 -12.43 27.71
N GLU A 19 9.91 -11.91 27.26
CA GLU A 19 10.03 -11.28 25.95
C GLU A 19 9.71 -12.36 24.93
N SER A 20 8.43 -12.50 24.63
CA SER A 20 7.93 -13.26 23.49
C SER A 20 8.42 -12.51 22.27
N THR A 21 9.62 -12.85 21.82
CA THR A 21 10.07 -12.59 20.46
C THR A 21 9.04 -13.25 19.54
N VAL A 22 8.01 -12.49 19.17
CA VAL A 22 7.11 -12.83 18.09
C VAL A 22 7.99 -12.84 16.86
N ALA A 23 8.39 -14.04 16.41
CA ALA A 23 8.85 -14.20 15.04
C ALA A 23 7.80 -13.51 14.16
N PRO A 24 8.18 -12.58 13.27
CA PRO A 24 7.19 -11.90 12.44
C PRO A 24 6.48 -13.00 11.67
N ALA A 25 5.20 -13.22 11.97
CA ALA A 25 4.34 -14.01 11.12
C ALA A 25 4.51 -13.41 9.72
N GLU A 26 4.94 -14.23 8.77
CA GLU A 26 5.23 -13.81 7.41
C GLU A 26 3.95 -13.17 6.88
N GLU A 27 3.93 -11.84 6.75
CA GLU A 27 2.71 -11.13 6.37
C GLU A 27 2.37 -11.54 4.95
N GLU A 28 1.22 -12.21 4.79
CA GLU A 28 0.79 -12.74 3.50
C GLU A 28 0.70 -11.62 2.47
N SER A 29 1.40 -11.80 1.35
CA SER A 29 1.58 -10.77 0.34
C SER A 29 0.93 -11.17 -0.99
N ILE A 30 0.40 -10.16 -1.67
CA ILE A 30 -0.17 -10.29 -3.00
C ILE A 30 0.91 -9.88 -3.98
N ASN A 31 1.21 -10.76 -4.94
CA ASN A 31 2.13 -10.45 -6.01
C ASN A 31 1.36 -9.87 -7.21
N PHE A 32 1.97 -8.92 -7.90
CA PHE A 32 1.42 -8.30 -9.09
C PHE A 32 2.43 -8.37 -10.22
N ASN A 33 1.97 -8.71 -11.42
CA ASN A 33 2.68 -8.49 -12.67
C ASN A 33 1.94 -7.41 -13.45
N VAL A 34 2.54 -6.22 -13.58
CA VAL A 34 1.92 -5.04 -14.19
C VAL A 34 2.71 -4.66 -15.43
N GLY A 35 2.17 -4.98 -16.62
CA GLY A 35 2.87 -4.73 -17.89
C GLY A 35 4.28 -5.33 -17.97
N GLY A 36 4.52 -6.46 -17.28
CA GLY A 36 5.84 -7.10 -17.19
C GLY A 36 6.67 -6.72 -15.96
N TRP A 37 6.20 -5.79 -15.12
CA TRP A 37 6.89 -5.37 -13.90
C TRP A 37 6.34 -6.09 -12.66
N TYR A 38 7.24 -6.56 -11.79
CA TYR A 38 6.85 -7.30 -10.59
C TYR A 38 6.76 -6.38 -9.37
N PHE A 39 5.63 -6.48 -8.66
CA PHE A 39 5.39 -5.80 -7.39
C PHE A 39 4.83 -6.78 -6.36
N SER A 40 4.98 -6.44 -5.08
CA SER A 40 4.32 -7.16 -3.99
C SER A 40 3.81 -6.17 -2.95
N LEU A 41 2.61 -6.42 -2.43
CA LEU A 41 2.01 -5.65 -1.33
C LEU A 41 1.48 -6.60 -0.26
N PRO A 42 1.60 -6.23 1.03
CA PRO A 42 0.93 -6.97 2.07
C PRO A 42 -0.59 -6.97 1.86
N ARG A 43 -1.24 -8.10 2.13
CA ARG A 43 -2.70 -8.25 2.03
C ARG A 43 -3.42 -7.18 2.84
N SER A 44 -2.92 -6.85 4.03
CA SER A 44 -3.47 -5.82 4.92
C SER A 44 -3.54 -4.44 4.25
N LYS A 45 -2.61 -4.11 3.35
CA LYS A 45 -2.59 -2.84 2.62
C LYS A 45 -3.59 -2.84 1.47
N VAL A 46 -3.74 -3.96 0.78
CA VAL A 46 -4.69 -4.07 -0.34
C VAL A 46 -6.14 -4.11 0.18
N ALA A 47 -6.36 -4.76 1.32
CA ALA A 47 -7.66 -4.81 2.00
C ALA A 47 -8.19 -3.44 2.46
N GLN A 48 -7.34 -2.41 2.58
CA GLN A 48 -7.77 -1.05 2.90
C GLN A 48 -8.56 -0.39 1.77
N PHE A 49 -8.59 -1.01 0.59
CA PHE A 49 -9.33 -0.54 -0.58
C PHE A 49 -10.37 -1.60 -0.99
N PRO A 50 -11.41 -1.83 -0.18
CA PRO A 50 -12.34 -2.94 -0.40
C PRO A 50 -13.12 -2.83 -1.72
N ASP A 51 -13.33 -1.61 -2.22
CA ASP A 51 -14.02 -1.37 -3.48
C ASP A 51 -13.08 -1.47 -4.71
N SER A 52 -11.77 -1.55 -4.49
CA SER A 52 -10.79 -1.64 -5.58
C SER A 52 -10.87 -2.97 -6.31
N LEU A 53 -10.53 -2.95 -7.60
CA LEU A 53 -10.41 -4.19 -8.38
C LEU A 53 -9.32 -5.11 -7.81
N LEU A 54 -8.26 -4.53 -7.25
CA LEU A 54 -7.16 -5.28 -6.64
C LEU A 54 -7.66 -6.15 -5.48
N TRP A 55 -8.47 -5.58 -4.59
CA TRP A 55 -9.02 -6.33 -3.47
C TRP A 55 -10.07 -7.33 -3.90
N LYS A 56 -10.98 -6.94 -4.81
CA LYS A 56 -12.03 -7.82 -5.31
C LYS A 56 -11.45 -9.10 -5.89
N GLU A 57 -10.45 -8.97 -6.77
CA GLU A 57 -9.79 -10.12 -7.39
C GLU A 57 -9.00 -10.96 -6.37
N ALA A 58 -8.26 -10.31 -5.47
CA ALA A 58 -7.49 -11.03 -4.47
C ALA A 58 -8.41 -11.80 -3.49
N SER A 59 -9.51 -11.18 -3.06
CA SER A 59 -10.37 -11.71 -1.99
C SER A 59 -11.10 -13.01 -2.35
N VAL A 60 -11.32 -13.28 -3.64
CA VAL A 60 -12.02 -14.47 -4.13
C VAL A 60 -11.09 -15.66 -4.37
N GLN A 61 -9.78 -15.43 -4.41
CA GLN A 61 -8.80 -16.46 -4.73
C GLN A 61 -8.37 -17.23 -3.47
N ASP A 62 -7.99 -18.49 -3.66
CA ASP A 62 -7.44 -19.31 -2.57
C ASP A 62 -6.00 -18.85 -2.25
N TRP A 63 -5.76 -18.54 -0.98
CA TRP A 63 -4.52 -17.95 -0.48
C TRP A 63 -3.47 -18.99 -0.12
N SER A 64 -3.84 -20.27 -0.16
CA SER A 64 -2.87 -21.37 -0.06
C SER A 64 -1.88 -21.40 -1.23
N GLU A 65 -2.19 -20.73 -2.34
CA GLU A 65 -1.33 -20.57 -3.49
C GLU A 65 -0.65 -19.19 -3.48
N ASN A 66 0.59 -19.12 -4.01
CA ASN A 66 1.33 -17.86 -4.17
C ASN A 66 0.60 -16.91 -5.12
N LEU A 67 -0.39 -16.17 -4.61
CA LEU A 67 -1.29 -15.33 -5.37
C LEU A 67 -0.52 -14.33 -6.22
N ARG A 68 -0.79 -14.35 -7.52
CA ARG A 68 -0.22 -13.42 -8.50
C ARG A 68 -1.31 -12.87 -9.42
N LEU A 69 -1.55 -11.57 -9.31
CA LEU A 69 -2.48 -10.84 -10.18
C LEU A 69 -1.75 -10.27 -11.38
N PHE A 70 -2.35 -10.38 -12.57
CA PHE A 70 -1.84 -9.81 -13.81
C PHE A 70 -2.65 -8.58 -14.19
N ILE A 71 -1.96 -7.45 -14.41
CA ILE A 71 -2.57 -6.16 -14.71
C ILE A 71 -1.97 -5.67 -16.03
N ASP A 72 -2.83 -5.50 -17.02
CA ASP A 72 -2.47 -4.93 -18.32
C ASP A 72 -2.44 -3.39 -18.25
N GLN A 73 -1.49 -2.86 -17.49
CA GLN A 73 -1.29 -1.43 -17.26
C GLN A 73 0.20 -1.08 -17.24
N ASP A 74 0.50 0.21 -17.22
CA ASP A 74 1.86 0.73 -17.14
C ASP A 74 2.50 0.45 -15.76
N GLY A 75 3.50 -0.46 -15.76
CA GLY A 75 4.27 -0.80 -14.56
C GLY A 75 5.13 0.35 -14.02
N PHE A 76 5.57 1.29 -14.87
CA PHE A 76 6.32 2.47 -14.42
C PHE A 76 5.45 3.38 -13.57
N VAL A 77 4.22 3.68 -14.03
CA VAL A 77 3.25 4.49 -13.30
C VAL A 77 2.75 3.76 -12.05
N PHE A 78 2.57 2.43 -12.14
CA PHE A 78 2.19 1.60 -10.99
C PHE A 78 3.14 1.72 -9.80
N ARG A 79 4.44 2.01 -10.02
CA ARG A 79 5.39 2.24 -8.92
C ARG A 79 4.93 3.35 -7.96
N HIS A 80 4.31 4.41 -8.47
CA HIS A 80 3.83 5.50 -7.64
C HIS A 80 2.61 5.11 -6.81
N LEU A 81 1.70 4.36 -7.42
CA LEU A 81 0.55 3.76 -6.74
C LEU A 81 0.99 2.77 -5.66
N HIS A 82 1.95 1.89 -5.99
CA HIS A 82 2.54 0.92 -5.07
C HIS A 82 3.14 1.61 -3.84
N ARG A 83 3.94 2.67 -4.03
CA ARG A 83 4.48 3.48 -2.94
C ARG A 83 3.37 4.11 -2.09
N TYR A 84 2.34 4.67 -2.71
CA TYR A 84 1.21 5.25 -2.00
C TYR A 84 0.49 4.20 -1.14
N MET A 85 0.23 3.01 -1.66
CA MET A 85 -0.41 1.94 -0.88
C MET A 85 0.45 1.49 0.30
N GLN A 86 1.78 1.55 0.18
CA GLN A 86 2.67 1.22 1.30
C GLN A 86 2.70 2.31 2.37
N THR A 87 2.84 3.57 1.97
CA THR A 87 3.20 4.69 2.86
C THR A 87 2.04 5.64 3.17
N SER A 88 0.96 5.57 2.40
CA SER A 88 -0.12 6.56 2.34
C SER A 88 0.35 7.96 1.91
N GLU A 89 1.55 8.07 1.31
CA GLU A 89 2.14 9.33 0.85
C GLU A 89 2.33 9.33 -0.67
N LEU A 90 2.04 10.47 -1.31
CA LEU A 90 2.43 10.71 -2.69
C LEU A 90 3.71 11.56 -2.73
N SER A 91 4.68 11.08 -3.49
CA SER A 91 5.88 11.85 -3.82
C SER A 91 5.53 13.04 -4.73
N SER A 92 6.44 14.00 -4.86
CA SER A 92 6.34 15.03 -5.90
C SER A 92 6.41 14.37 -7.27
N LEU A 93 5.36 14.56 -8.08
CA LEU A 93 5.22 14.04 -9.43
C LEU A 93 5.07 15.20 -10.41
N SER A 94 5.54 15.01 -11.64
CA SER A 94 5.23 15.91 -12.75
C SER A 94 3.73 15.88 -13.08
N CYS A 95 3.23 16.90 -13.77
CA CYS A 95 1.82 16.94 -14.17
C CYS A 95 1.43 15.79 -15.11
N THR A 96 2.35 15.33 -15.96
CA THR A 96 2.13 14.14 -16.81
C THR A 96 2.03 12.88 -15.97
N GLU A 97 2.96 12.66 -15.03
CA GLU A 97 2.92 11.51 -14.11
C GLU A 97 1.66 11.51 -13.23
N LEU A 98 1.22 12.68 -12.75
CA LEU A 98 -0.03 12.82 -11.99
C LEU A 98 -1.25 12.44 -12.83
N ASN A 99 -1.29 12.85 -14.10
CA ASN A 99 -2.40 12.50 -14.99
C ASN A 99 -2.43 10.99 -15.27
N LEU A 100 -1.28 10.38 -15.56
CA LEU A 100 -1.18 8.94 -15.77
C LEU A 100 -1.57 8.16 -14.50
N LEU A 101 -1.12 8.62 -13.33
CA LEU A 101 -1.48 8.02 -12.04
C LEU A 101 -2.98 8.13 -11.76
N TYR A 102 -3.61 9.26 -12.11
CA TYR A 102 -5.06 9.45 -12.00
C TYR A 102 -5.84 8.46 -12.87
N GLU A 103 -5.49 8.36 -14.16
CA GLU A 103 -6.13 7.40 -15.09
C GLU A 103 -5.99 5.96 -14.61
N GLN A 104 -4.81 5.60 -14.09
CA GLN A 104 -4.57 4.27 -13.57
C GLN A 104 -5.33 4.00 -12.26
N ALA A 105 -5.42 4.98 -11.36
CA ALA A 105 -6.21 4.86 -10.13
C ALA A 105 -7.71 4.73 -10.41
N LEU A 106 -8.21 5.43 -11.44
CA LEU A 106 -9.58 5.25 -11.94
C LEU A 106 -9.80 3.83 -12.45
N ALA A 107 -8.91 3.32 -13.31
CA ALA A 107 -9.04 1.98 -13.87
C ALA A 107 -9.08 0.89 -12.78
N LEU A 108 -8.30 1.06 -11.71
CA LEU A 108 -8.23 0.12 -10.58
C LEU A 108 -9.28 0.38 -9.47
N GLN A 109 -10.13 1.40 -9.63
CA GLN A 109 -11.14 1.82 -8.66
C GLN A 109 -10.55 2.17 -7.28
N LEU A 110 -9.40 2.84 -7.25
CA LEU A 110 -8.75 3.30 -6.02
C LEU A 110 -9.25 4.70 -5.63
N THR A 111 -10.51 4.76 -5.16
CA THR A 111 -11.22 6.02 -4.84
C THR A 111 -10.42 7.03 -4.00
N PRO A 112 -9.72 6.64 -2.93
CA PRO A 112 -8.93 7.60 -2.13
C PRO A 112 -7.82 8.27 -2.96
N LEU A 113 -7.16 7.52 -3.83
CA LEU A 113 -6.07 8.01 -4.68
C LEU A 113 -6.63 8.91 -5.79
N THR A 114 -7.78 8.56 -6.36
CA THR A 114 -8.49 9.38 -7.36
C THR A 114 -8.87 10.75 -6.80
N GLN A 115 -9.41 10.81 -5.57
CA GLN A 115 -9.77 12.08 -4.93
C GLN A 115 -8.54 12.95 -4.63
N LEU A 116 -7.45 12.32 -4.18
CA LEU A 116 -6.22 13.02 -3.84
C LEU A 116 -5.49 13.57 -5.07
N THR A 117 -5.43 12.79 -6.17
CA THR A 117 -4.85 13.24 -7.45
C THR A 117 -5.72 14.28 -8.17
N PHE A 118 -7.04 14.24 -8.00
CA PHE A 118 -7.95 15.28 -8.52
C PHE A 118 -7.77 16.63 -7.81
N SER A 119 -7.60 16.61 -6.48
CA SER A 119 -7.49 17.81 -5.65
C SER A 119 -6.08 18.42 -5.58
N ALA A 120 -5.06 17.66 -6.00
CA ALA A 120 -3.69 18.17 -6.09
C ALA A 120 -3.64 19.44 -6.97
N PRO A 121 -2.96 20.53 -6.52
CA PRO A 121 -2.85 21.74 -7.31
C PRO A 121 -2.22 21.42 -8.65
N ARG A 122 -3.02 21.41 -9.72
CA ARG A 122 -2.56 21.23 -11.10
C ARG A 122 -1.76 22.46 -11.50
N ARG A 123 -0.54 22.61 -10.98
CA ARG A 123 0.37 23.73 -11.31
C ARG A 123 0.83 23.69 -12.77
N CYS A 124 0.47 22.65 -13.53
CA CYS A 124 0.55 22.62 -14.99
C CYS A 124 -0.82 22.24 -15.60
N CYS A 125 -1.76 23.18 -15.58
CA CYS A 125 -3.03 23.13 -16.31
C CYS A 125 -2.87 23.27 -17.84
N CYS A 126 -1.91 22.58 -18.47
CA CYS A 126 -1.80 22.66 -19.93
C CYS A 126 -2.39 21.46 -20.68
N LEU A 127 -2.85 20.40 -20.01
CA LEU A 127 -3.37 19.23 -20.74
C LEU A 127 -4.68 18.70 -20.11
N MET A 128 -5.71 18.78 -20.95
CA MET A 128 -6.93 17.95 -20.97
C MET A 128 -8.07 18.34 -20.02
N ILE A 129 -8.73 19.45 -20.37
CA ILE A 129 -10.20 19.41 -20.48
C ILE A 129 -10.48 18.71 -21.82
N SER A 130 -11.07 17.52 -21.79
CA SER A 130 -11.94 17.09 -22.88
C SER A 130 -13.33 16.83 -22.31
N PRO A 131 -14.41 17.32 -22.96
CA PRO A 131 -15.68 17.54 -22.32
C PRO A 131 -16.64 16.42 -22.68
N MET A 132 -16.85 15.45 -21.79
CA MET A 132 -18.05 14.64 -21.88
C MET A 132 -18.45 14.17 -20.50
N LEU A 133 -19.71 14.46 -20.14
CA LEU A 133 -20.41 14.18 -18.89
C LEU A 133 -20.06 15.08 -17.68
N MET A 134 -20.63 16.29 -17.69
CA MET A 134 -21.30 16.82 -16.49
C MET A 134 -22.46 17.75 -16.90
N PRO A 135 -23.75 17.36 -16.77
CA PRO A 135 -24.83 18.31 -16.65
C PRO A 135 -25.28 18.37 -15.18
N TRP A 136 -24.60 19.17 -14.37
CA TRP A 136 -25.15 19.60 -13.08
C TRP A 136 -24.92 21.09 -12.90
N ARG A 137 -25.74 21.89 -13.61
CA ARG A 137 -26.04 23.26 -13.17
C ARG A 137 -26.87 23.15 -11.89
N ARG A 138 -26.33 23.61 -10.76
CA ARG A 138 -27.17 24.04 -9.64
C ARG A 138 -27.85 25.35 -10.07
N LYS A 139 -29.17 25.36 -10.12
CA LYS A 139 -29.95 26.61 -10.07
C LYS A 139 -29.77 27.21 -8.68
N LEU A 140 -29.44 28.51 -8.67
CA LEU A 140 -29.69 29.41 -7.54
C LEU A 140 -31.20 29.46 -7.26
#